data_AF-A0A7Y8U4R5-F1
#
_entry.id   AF-A0A7Y8U4R5-F1
#
_cell.length_a   1.000
_cell.length_b   1.000
_cell.length_c   1.000
_cell.angle_alpha   90.00
_cell.angle_beta   90.00
_cell.angle_gamma   90.00
#
_symmetry.space_group_name_H-M   'P 1'
#
loop_
_entity.id
_entity.type
_entity.pdbx_description
1 polymer ?
#
loop_
_entity_poly.entity_id
_entity_poly.type
_entity_poly.pdbx_seq_one_letter_code
_entity_poly.pdbx_strand_id
1 'polypeptide(L)'
;MKSLFICAPLLVTLTLAGCATVPSKPKTFDQLGQFTAYPLNNKTFRVGFQADNNLSYGTAEEITLLKAAQTTVKNGFRYFTVVDDPSNARHKTQRQAVIYPTPSYYPYGYYRRHPAFWPDPFYDMPQVVNLDPIQVSYTIECFQTQQQSPDAFDAQLILQSLGQKYGLSPTGDVLQPPAPPQNKK
;
A
#
# COMPACT_ATOMS: atom_id res chain seq x y z
N MET A 1 10.20 14.03 -62.00
CA MET A 1 9.50 13.16 -61.03
C MET A 1 10.43 12.02 -60.63
N LYS A 2 11.18 12.14 -59.52
CA LYS A 2 12.07 11.06 -58.99
C LYS A 2 12.65 11.32 -57.59
N SER A 3 12.49 12.51 -57.00
CA SER A 3 13.09 12.87 -55.70
C SER A 3 12.20 12.65 -54.47
N LEU A 4 10.96 12.18 -54.63
CA LEU A 4 9.98 12.07 -53.53
C LEU A 4 10.02 10.75 -52.74
N PHE A 5 10.85 9.78 -53.14
CA PHE A 5 10.82 8.43 -52.53
C PHE A 5 11.89 8.17 -51.45
N ILE A 6 12.76 9.14 -51.15
CA ILE A 6 13.91 8.93 -50.23
C ILE A 6 13.63 9.41 -48.80
N CYS A 7 12.58 10.21 -48.56
CA CYS A 7 12.29 10.75 -47.23
C CYS A 7 11.36 9.88 -46.35
N ALA A 8 10.75 8.84 -46.92
CA ALA A 8 9.80 7.99 -46.20
C ALA A 8 10.41 7.09 -45.09
N PRO A 9 11.61 6.47 -45.25
CA PRO A 9 12.10 5.53 -44.24
C PRO A 9 12.70 6.22 -42.99
N LEU A 10 13.02 7.53 -43.06
CA LEU A 10 13.58 8.27 -41.93
C LEU A 10 12.52 8.68 -40.90
N LEU A 11 11.25 8.78 -41.31
CA LEU A 11 10.16 9.20 -40.41
C LEU A 11 9.63 8.04 -39.55
N VAL A 12 9.77 6.79 -40.04
CA VAL A 12 9.21 5.58 -39.40
C VAL A 12 10.06 5.11 -38.20
N THR A 13 11.35 5.44 -38.16
CA THR A 13 12.23 5.03 -37.04
C THR A 13 12.05 5.91 -35.80
N LEU A 14 11.49 7.11 -35.92
CA LEU A 14 11.32 8.04 -34.79
C LEU A 14 10.06 7.74 -33.94
N THR A 15 9.11 6.95 -34.44
CA THR A 15 7.87 6.62 -33.73
C THR A 15 7.95 5.36 -32.87
N LEU A 16 9.04 4.58 -32.95
CA LEU A 16 9.23 3.36 -32.13
C LEU A 16 9.86 3.62 -30.74
N ALA A 17 10.20 4.87 -30.39
CA ALA A 17 10.77 5.24 -29.09
C ALA A 17 9.73 5.68 -28.04
N GLY A 18 8.44 5.36 -28.24
CA GLY A 18 7.36 5.75 -27.34
C GLY A 18 6.90 4.59 -26.46
N CYS A 19 7.01 4.76 -25.14
CA CYS A 19 6.63 3.83 -24.06
C CYS A 19 7.70 2.80 -23.66
N ALA A 20 8.94 3.26 -23.43
CA ALA A 20 9.75 2.67 -22.39
C ALA A 20 8.97 2.78 -21.06
N THR A 21 8.64 1.63 -20.51
CA THR A 21 8.03 1.44 -19.18
C THR A 21 8.70 2.35 -18.16
N VAL A 22 7.99 3.37 -17.69
CA VAL A 22 8.51 4.27 -16.66
C VAL A 22 8.66 3.44 -15.38
N PRO A 23 9.86 3.36 -14.77
CA PRO A 23 10.02 2.64 -13.51
C PRO A 23 9.10 3.29 -12.46
N SER A 24 8.26 2.48 -11.82
CA SER A 24 7.41 2.97 -10.74
C SER A 24 8.31 3.55 -9.66
N LYS A 25 8.06 4.81 -9.29
CA LYS A 25 8.79 5.42 -8.17
C LYS A 25 8.54 4.57 -6.91
N PRO A 26 9.56 4.33 -6.07
CA PRO A 26 9.35 3.62 -4.82
C PRO A 26 8.31 4.39 -4.00
N LYS A 27 7.28 3.67 -3.53
CA LYS A 27 6.24 4.25 -2.68
C LYS A 27 6.89 4.75 -1.38
N THR A 28 6.58 5.98 -0.98
CA THR A 28 6.99 6.51 0.32
C THR A 28 6.07 5.97 1.43
N PHE A 29 6.49 6.11 2.69
CA PHE A 29 5.70 5.66 3.85
C PHE A 29 4.25 6.13 3.80
N ASP A 30 4.01 7.41 3.54
CA ASP A 30 2.66 8.01 3.47
C ASP A 30 1.82 7.51 2.28
N GLN A 31 2.42 6.81 1.32
CA GLN A 31 1.75 6.24 0.13
C GLN A 31 1.46 4.74 0.27
N LEU A 32 1.77 4.13 1.42
CA LEU A 32 1.48 2.70 1.68
C LEU A 32 0.01 2.43 1.99
N GLY A 33 -0.74 3.47 2.36
CA GLY A 33 -2.15 3.39 2.72
C GLY A 33 -2.63 4.68 3.37
N GLN A 34 -3.76 4.60 4.07
CA GLN A 34 -4.33 5.75 4.79
C GLN A 34 -4.02 5.65 6.28
N PHE A 35 -3.32 6.65 6.80
CA PHE A 35 -3.04 6.77 8.22
C PHE A 35 -4.04 7.70 8.90
N THR A 36 -4.49 7.29 10.07
CA THR A 36 -5.31 8.11 10.97
C THR A 36 -4.62 8.16 12.32
N ALA A 37 -4.49 9.35 12.90
CA ALA A 37 -3.94 9.53 14.24
C ALA A 37 -4.67 10.69 14.90
N TYR A 38 -5.30 10.44 16.04
CA TYR A 38 -5.98 11.47 16.81
C TYR A 38 -5.80 11.25 18.32
N PRO A 39 -5.70 12.33 19.10
CA PRO A 39 -5.64 12.23 20.55
C PRO A 39 -6.99 11.78 21.12
N LEU A 40 -6.95 10.84 22.06
CA LEU A 40 -8.09 10.48 22.91
C LEU A 40 -8.02 11.21 24.27
N ASN A 41 -6.81 11.47 24.75
CA ASN A 41 -6.50 12.23 25.96
C ASN A 41 -5.10 12.85 25.81
N ASN A 42 -4.61 13.57 26.83
CA ASN A 42 -3.28 14.20 26.83
C ASN A 42 -2.11 13.21 26.66
N LYS A 43 -2.31 11.94 27.01
CA LYS A 43 -1.30 10.88 26.91
C LYS A 43 -1.76 9.68 26.08
N THR A 44 -3.03 9.63 25.68
CA THR A 44 -3.57 8.50 24.91
C THR A 44 -3.94 8.93 23.51
N PHE A 45 -3.55 8.13 22.53
CA PHE A 45 -3.78 8.40 21.12
C PHE A 45 -4.37 7.16 20.46
N ARG A 46 -5.22 7.37 19.46
CA ARG A 46 -5.68 6.31 18.58
C ARG A 46 -4.98 6.44 17.25
N VAL A 47 -4.30 5.38 16.84
CA VAL A 47 -3.56 5.29 15.58
C VAL A 47 -4.17 4.17 14.76
N GLY A 48 -4.67 4.49 13.58
CA GLY A 48 -5.24 3.55 12.64
C GLY A 48 -4.52 3.57 11.31
N PHE A 49 -4.43 2.41 10.68
CA PHE A 49 -3.90 2.24 9.34
C PHE A 49 -4.88 1.41 8.51
N GLN A 50 -5.23 1.94 7.35
CA GLN A 50 -5.93 1.21 6.31
C GLN A 50 -4.95 0.90 5.20
N ALA A 51 -4.65 -0.38 5.02
CA ALA A 51 -3.67 -0.85 4.06
C ALA A 51 -4.25 -0.88 2.63
N ASP A 52 -3.38 -0.61 1.65
CA ASP A 52 -3.67 -0.90 0.25
C ASP A 52 -3.89 -2.41 0.02
N ASN A 53 -4.63 -2.79 -1.03
CA ASN A 53 -5.05 -4.17 -1.34
C ASN A 53 -3.92 -5.21 -1.48
N ASN A 54 -2.66 -4.79 -1.57
CA ASN A 54 -1.50 -5.65 -1.80
C ASN A 54 -0.66 -5.92 -0.53
N LEU A 55 -1.05 -5.40 0.62
CA LEU A 55 -0.32 -5.60 1.88
C LEU A 55 -0.91 -6.77 2.68
N SER A 56 -0.06 -7.46 3.45
CA SER A 56 -0.52 -8.51 4.37
C SER A 56 -0.91 -7.92 5.72
N TYR A 57 -1.74 -8.64 6.47
CA TYR A 57 -2.16 -8.21 7.80
C TYR A 57 -0.97 -7.97 8.74
N GLY A 58 0.01 -8.89 8.77
CA GLY A 58 1.21 -8.72 9.59
C GLY A 58 2.05 -7.50 9.19
N THR A 59 2.14 -7.17 7.89
CA THR A 59 2.80 -5.92 7.47
C THR A 59 2.01 -4.68 7.88
N ALA A 60 0.68 -4.75 7.87
CA ALA A 60 -0.16 -3.65 8.33
C ALA A 60 0.00 -3.41 9.84
N GLU A 61 0.08 -4.46 10.65
CA GLU A 61 0.38 -4.36 12.08
C GLU A 61 1.73 -3.69 12.35
N GLU A 62 2.78 -4.14 11.64
CA GLU A 62 4.13 -3.56 11.73
C GLU A 62 4.14 -2.07 11.36
N ILE A 63 3.47 -1.70 10.26
CA ILE A 63 3.33 -0.31 9.81
C ILE A 63 2.57 0.53 10.83
N THR A 64 1.50 -0.01 11.43
CA THR A 64 0.68 0.69 12.42
C THR A 64 1.45 0.90 13.72
N LEU A 65 2.23 -0.10 14.15
CA LEU A 65 3.11 -0.01 15.31
C LEU A 65 4.19 1.06 15.10
N LEU A 66 4.77 1.10 13.91
CA LEU A 66 5.76 2.12 13.54
C LEU A 66 5.12 3.52 13.45
N LYS A 67 3.87 3.64 12.98
CA LYS A 67 3.12 4.91 13.04
C LYS A 67 2.83 5.34 14.48
N ALA A 68 2.55 4.40 15.37
CA ALA A 68 2.40 4.68 16.80
C ALA A 68 3.70 5.24 17.38
N ALA A 69 4.84 4.61 17.09
CA ALA A 69 6.16 5.10 17.49
C ALA A 69 6.47 6.51 16.92
N GLN A 70 6.11 6.77 15.66
CA GLN A 70 6.24 8.11 15.07
C GLN A 70 5.39 9.13 15.83
N THR A 71 4.16 8.76 16.20
CA THR A 71 3.21 9.63 16.89
C THR A 71 3.69 9.96 18.31
N THR A 72 4.30 9.00 19.01
CA THR A 72 4.78 9.19 20.38
C THR A 72 5.97 10.15 20.42
N VAL A 73 6.94 9.97 19.53
CA VAL A 73 8.11 10.86 19.40
C VAL A 73 7.68 12.27 19.00
N LYS A 74 6.75 12.40 18.04
CA LYS A 74 6.22 13.71 17.60
C LYS A 74 5.50 14.48 18.71
N ASN A 75 4.89 13.78 19.66
CA ASN A 75 4.23 14.40 20.81
C ASN A 75 5.18 14.61 22.01
N GLY A 76 6.49 14.35 21.85
CA GLY A 76 7.49 14.58 22.89
C GLY A 76 7.59 13.47 23.95
N PHE A 77 7.03 12.29 23.67
CA PHE A 77 7.17 11.10 24.51
C PHE A 77 8.26 10.17 23.98
N ARG A 78 8.75 9.27 24.83
CA ARG A 78 9.78 8.29 24.45
C ARG A 78 9.25 6.86 24.46
N TYR A 79 8.36 6.56 25.39
CA TYR A 79 7.84 5.22 25.59
C TYR A 79 6.34 5.18 25.32
N PHE A 80 5.83 4.03 24.90
CA PHE A 80 4.39 3.82 24.79
C PHE A 80 4.00 2.37 25.01
N THR A 81 2.79 2.15 25.52
CA THR A 81 2.16 0.84 25.57
C THR A 81 1.01 0.80 24.56
N VAL A 82 0.71 -0.39 24.06
CA VAL A 82 -0.50 -0.63 23.29
C VAL A 82 -1.55 -1.14 24.27
N VAL A 83 -2.64 -0.39 24.43
CA VAL A 83 -3.79 -0.80 25.22
C VAL A 83 -4.66 -1.67 24.31
N ASP A 84 -4.95 -2.89 24.75
CA ASP A 84 -5.72 -3.87 23.99
C ASP A 84 -6.99 -3.25 23.39
N ASP A 85 -7.04 -3.23 22.05
CA ASP A 85 -8.24 -2.85 21.31
C ASP A 85 -8.95 -4.16 20.92
N PRO A 86 -10.20 -4.40 21.37
CA PRO A 86 -10.95 -5.60 21.00
C PRO A 86 -11.14 -5.76 19.49
N SER A 87 -10.91 -4.70 18.70
CA SER A 87 -10.91 -4.77 17.25
C SER A 87 -9.70 -5.52 16.65
N ASN A 88 -8.54 -5.58 17.32
CA ASN A 88 -7.39 -6.39 16.89
C ASN A 88 -7.52 -7.87 17.29
N ALA A 89 -8.18 -8.16 18.41
CA ALA A 89 -8.31 -9.52 18.96
C ALA A 89 -9.08 -10.48 18.04
N ARG A 90 -9.92 -9.94 17.14
CA ARG A 90 -10.48 -10.71 16.04
C ARG A 90 -9.57 -10.51 14.84
N HIS A 91 -8.67 -11.46 14.57
CA HIS A 91 -8.12 -11.66 13.23
C HIS A 91 -9.29 -11.76 12.26
N LYS A 92 -9.69 -10.63 11.66
CA LYS A 92 -10.68 -10.61 10.60
C LYS A 92 -9.94 -11.16 9.40
N THR A 93 -10.07 -12.47 9.19
CA THR A 93 -9.70 -13.06 7.91
C THR A 93 -10.31 -12.21 6.81
N GLN A 94 -9.48 -11.77 5.86
CA GLN A 94 -9.94 -10.92 4.77
C GLN A 94 -11.13 -11.60 4.10
N ARG A 95 -12.25 -10.88 3.99
CA ARG A 95 -13.41 -11.41 3.28
C ARG A 95 -13.07 -11.44 1.81
N GLN A 96 -13.05 -12.64 1.26
CA GLN A 96 -12.83 -12.88 -0.16
C GLN A 96 -14.15 -13.23 -0.82
N ALA A 97 -14.42 -12.63 -1.96
CA ALA A 97 -15.50 -13.02 -2.84
C ALA A 97 -14.92 -13.63 -4.11
N VAL A 98 -15.52 -14.74 -4.52
CA VAL A 98 -15.30 -15.32 -5.84
C VAL A 98 -16.35 -14.70 -6.76
N ILE A 99 -15.91 -13.84 -7.68
CA ILE A 99 -16.77 -13.25 -8.70
C ILE A 99 -16.75 -14.18 -9.90
N TYR A 100 -17.92 -14.71 -10.25
CA TYR A 100 -18.12 -15.44 -11.50
C TYR A 100 -18.48 -14.46 -12.61
N PRO A 101 -17.87 -14.58 -13.80
CA PRO A 101 -18.27 -13.81 -14.96
C PRO A 101 -19.74 -14.10 -15.33
N THR A 102 -20.44 -13.09 -15.83
CA THR A 102 -21.85 -13.20 -16.19
C THR A 102 -22.03 -14.22 -17.32
N PRO A 103 -22.95 -15.20 -17.20
CA PRO A 103 -23.21 -16.15 -18.27
C PRO A 103 -23.63 -15.43 -19.55
N SER A 104 -22.97 -15.72 -20.67
CA SER A 104 -23.39 -15.24 -21.98
C SER A 104 -24.71 -15.90 -22.36
N TYR A 105 -25.77 -15.11 -22.56
CA TYR A 105 -27.09 -15.62 -22.97
C TYR A 105 -27.16 -15.72 -24.50
N TYR A 106 -27.30 -16.95 -25.02
CA TYR A 106 -27.34 -17.21 -26.45
C TYR A 106 -28.75 -16.99 -27.04
N PRO A 107 -28.88 -16.25 -28.16
CA PRO A 107 -30.13 -16.19 -28.92
C PRO A 107 -30.53 -17.58 -29.45
N TYR A 108 -31.82 -17.91 -29.34
CA TYR A 108 -32.37 -19.19 -29.78
C TYR A 108 -32.08 -19.43 -31.27
N GLY A 109 -31.38 -20.52 -31.59
CA GLY A 109 -31.01 -20.90 -32.97
C GLY A 109 -29.51 -20.95 -33.26
N TYR A 110 -28.66 -20.38 -32.39
CA TYR A 110 -27.19 -20.36 -32.54
C TYR A 110 -26.47 -21.46 -31.73
N TYR A 111 -27.06 -22.66 -31.61
CA TYR A 111 -26.49 -23.79 -30.84
C TYR A 111 -25.25 -24.47 -31.47
N ARG A 112 -24.69 -23.92 -32.57
CA ARG A 112 -23.50 -24.49 -33.22
C ARG A 112 -22.32 -23.52 -33.18
N ARG A 113 -21.27 -23.92 -32.43
CA ARG A 113 -19.83 -23.62 -32.63
C ARG A 113 -19.51 -22.30 -33.33
N HIS A 114 -19.99 -21.17 -32.81
CA HIS A 114 -19.45 -19.86 -33.23
C HIS A 114 -18.27 -19.52 -32.30
N PRO A 115 -17.08 -19.19 -32.83
CA PRO A 115 -15.91 -18.87 -32.01
C PRO A 115 -16.12 -17.73 -31.02
N ALA A 116 -17.01 -16.79 -31.35
CA ALA A 116 -17.38 -15.65 -30.50
C ALA A 116 -18.21 -16.02 -29.26
N PHE A 117 -18.71 -17.26 -29.18
CA PHE A 117 -19.65 -17.74 -28.17
C PHE A 117 -19.12 -18.99 -27.45
N TRP A 118 -17.82 -19.26 -27.57
CA TRP A 118 -17.15 -20.28 -26.76
C TRP A 118 -16.71 -19.66 -25.43
N PRO A 119 -16.80 -20.39 -24.30
CA PRO A 119 -16.23 -19.91 -23.05
C PRO A 119 -14.75 -19.64 -23.26
N ASP A 120 -14.34 -18.39 -23.13
CA ASP A 120 -12.95 -18.01 -23.31
C ASP A 120 -12.19 -18.35 -22.03
N PRO A 121 -11.21 -19.28 -22.09
CA PRO A 121 -10.44 -19.67 -20.91
C PRO A 121 -9.64 -18.52 -20.28
N PHE A 122 -9.49 -17.38 -20.96
CA PHE A 122 -8.80 -16.20 -20.45
C PHE A 122 -9.71 -15.19 -19.74
N TYR A 123 -11.00 -15.11 -20.10
CA TYR A 123 -11.92 -14.09 -19.56
C TYR A 123 -13.07 -14.68 -18.74
N ASP A 124 -13.45 -15.93 -18.97
CA ASP A 124 -14.55 -16.59 -18.26
C ASP A 124 -14.08 -17.33 -16.99
N MET A 125 -12.91 -16.96 -16.47
CA MET A 125 -12.40 -17.51 -15.22
C MET A 125 -12.92 -16.74 -14.00
N PRO A 126 -13.30 -17.44 -12.91
CA PRO A 126 -13.69 -16.77 -11.67
C PRO A 126 -12.51 -16.00 -11.08
N GLN A 127 -12.76 -14.78 -10.63
CA GLN A 127 -11.76 -13.93 -10.00
C GLN A 127 -11.99 -13.87 -8.49
N VAL A 128 -10.93 -14.02 -7.71
CA VAL A 128 -10.98 -13.81 -6.26
C VAL A 128 -10.62 -12.37 -5.96
N VAL A 129 -11.55 -11.63 -5.37
CA VAL A 129 -11.32 -10.26 -4.93
C VAL A 129 -11.44 -10.15 -3.42
N ASN A 130 -10.55 -9.36 -2.82
CA ASN A 130 -10.67 -8.97 -1.42
C ASN A 130 -11.74 -7.87 -1.31
N LEU A 131 -12.78 -8.11 -0.52
CA LEU A 131 -13.88 -7.15 -0.34
C LEU A 131 -13.53 -6.08 0.70
N ASP A 132 -12.96 -6.51 1.82
CA ASP A 132 -12.67 -5.63 2.95
C ASP A 132 -11.19 -5.22 2.94
N PRO A 133 -10.87 -3.92 3.03
CA PRO A 133 -9.50 -3.48 3.21
C PRO A 133 -8.98 -3.95 4.57
N ILE A 134 -7.68 -4.24 4.64
CA ILE A 134 -7.03 -4.52 5.92
C ILE A 134 -6.97 -3.23 6.71
N GLN A 135 -7.56 -3.26 7.90
CA GLN A 135 -7.54 -2.14 8.84
C GLN A 135 -7.00 -2.62 10.17
N VAL A 136 -6.00 -1.92 10.69
CA VAL A 136 -5.41 -2.16 12.01
C VAL A 136 -5.50 -0.87 12.80
N SER A 137 -5.88 -0.95 14.08
CA SER A 137 -5.93 0.21 14.94
C SER A 137 -5.38 -0.09 16.33
N TYR A 138 -4.43 0.73 16.79
CA TYR A 138 -3.90 0.67 18.14
C TYR A 138 -4.36 1.87 18.94
N THR A 139 -4.81 1.61 20.15
CA THR A 139 -4.91 2.62 21.18
C THR A 139 -3.61 2.58 21.96
N ILE A 140 -2.89 3.70 22.00
CA ILE A 140 -1.59 3.79 22.65
C ILE A 140 -1.63 4.75 23.82
N GLU A 141 -0.93 4.41 24.88
CA GLU A 141 -0.68 5.29 26.02
C GLU A 141 0.80 5.64 26.06
N CYS A 142 1.11 6.93 26.17
CA CYS A 142 2.45 7.48 26.02
C CYS A 142 3.05 7.92 27.36
N PHE A 143 4.35 7.67 27.51
CA PHE A 143 5.11 7.92 28.73
C PHE A 143 6.45 8.58 28.43
N GLN A 144 6.94 9.37 29.39
CA GLN A 144 8.27 9.98 29.31
C GLN A 144 9.36 9.05 29.86
N THR A 145 9.03 8.29 30.90
CA THR A 145 9.95 7.38 31.57
C THR A 145 9.40 5.97 31.60
N GLN A 146 10.29 4.98 31.45
CA GLN A 146 9.90 3.57 31.43
C GLN A 146 9.38 3.04 32.78
N GLN A 147 9.64 3.76 33.88
CA GLN A 147 9.12 3.40 35.21
C GLN A 147 7.59 3.49 35.32
N GLN A 148 6.93 4.23 34.42
CA GLN A 148 5.48 4.38 34.42
C GLN A 148 4.76 3.14 33.90
N SER A 149 5.43 2.34 33.06
CA SER A 149 4.93 1.03 32.64
C SER A 149 6.09 0.11 32.26
N PRO A 150 6.26 -1.05 32.93
CA PRO A 150 7.34 -1.99 32.66
C PRO A 150 7.25 -2.60 31.24
N ASP A 151 6.04 -2.69 30.70
CA ASP A 151 5.75 -3.28 29.38
C ASP A 151 5.77 -2.23 28.24
N ALA A 152 6.25 -1.01 28.51
CA ALA A 152 6.31 0.04 27.50
C ALA A 152 7.41 -0.21 26.46
N PHE A 153 7.06 -0.02 25.20
CA PHE A 153 7.98 -0.05 24.08
C PHE A 153 8.74 1.27 23.95
N ASP A 154 10.04 1.21 23.62
CA ASP A 154 10.83 2.41 23.27
C ASP A 154 10.56 2.78 21.80
N ALA A 155 9.95 3.95 21.60
CA ALA A 155 9.57 4.43 20.28
C ALA A 155 10.77 4.71 19.38
N GLN A 156 11.88 5.21 19.94
CA GLN A 156 13.08 5.51 19.16
C GLN A 156 13.75 4.23 18.66
N LEU A 157 13.76 3.18 19.51
CA LEU A 157 14.29 1.87 19.12
C LEU A 157 13.47 1.26 17.98
N ILE A 158 12.13 1.35 18.05
CA ILE A 158 11.23 0.91 16.97
C ILE A 158 11.51 1.67 15.67
N LEU A 159 11.65 3.00 15.71
CA LEU A 159 11.95 3.80 14.52
C LEU A 159 13.36 3.49 13.95
N GLN A 160 14.34 3.18 14.79
CA GLN A 160 15.68 2.81 14.33
C GLN A 160 15.70 1.42 13.65
N SER A 161 14.98 0.46 14.22
CA SER A 161 14.94 -0.93 13.75
C SER A 161 14.02 -1.15 12.55
N LEU A 162 12.80 -0.60 12.59
CA LEU A 162 11.78 -0.79 11.56
C LEU A 162 11.68 0.41 10.60
N GLY A 163 12.04 1.61 11.04
CA GLY A 163 11.87 2.83 10.23
C GLY A 163 12.60 2.77 8.90
N GLN A 164 13.84 2.24 8.88
CA GLN A 164 14.63 2.14 7.64
C GLN A 164 13.96 1.28 6.57
N LYS A 165 13.29 0.18 6.97
CA LYS A 165 12.57 -0.72 6.07
C LYS A 165 11.44 -0.01 5.31
N TYR A 166 10.82 0.99 5.94
CA TYR A 166 9.69 1.73 5.39
C TYR A 166 10.04 3.16 4.94
N GLY A 167 11.33 3.52 4.90
CA GLY A 167 11.79 4.84 4.48
C GLY A 167 11.51 5.95 5.49
N LEU A 168 11.54 5.65 6.79
CA LEU A 168 11.53 6.64 7.87
C LEU A 168 12.91 6.79 8.49
N SER A 169 13.21 8.01 8.93
CA SER A 169 14.36 8.32 9.76
C SER A 169 14.15 7.85 11.22
N PRO A 170 15.22 7.78 12.04
CA PRO A 170 15.12 7.54 13.48
C PRO A 170 14.27 8.56 14.25
N THR A 171 14.07 9.75 13.68
CA THR A 171 13.21 10.81 14.23
C THR A 171 11.75 10.69 13.78
N GLY A 172 11.45 9.78 12.85
CA GLY A 172 10.13 9.58 12.29
C GLY A 172 9.82 10.51 11.11
N ASP A 173 10.83 11.10 10.48
CA ASP A 173 10.67 11.88 9.26
C ASP A 173 10.73 10.99 8.02
N VAL A 174 9.97 11.32 6.98
CA VAL A 174 9.96 10.53 5.75
C VAL A 174 11.25 10.81 4.96
N LEU A 175 12.01 9.76 4.68
CA LEU A 175 13.18 9.84 3.83
C LEU A 175 12.73 10.05 2.39
N GLN A 176 13.08 11.19 1.82
CA GLN A 176 12.84 11.44 0.41
C GLN A 176 13.82 10.62 -0.43
N PRO A 177 13.36 9.97 -1.52
CA PRO A 177 14.27 9.34 -2.47
C PRO A 177 15.28 10.37 -2.98
N PRO A 178 16.56 10.01 -3.17
CA PRO A 178 17.53 10.93 -3.76
C PRO A 178 17.01 11.43 -5.11
N ALA A 179 17.03 12.76 -5.29
CA ALA A 179 16.60 13.37 -6.54
C ALA A 179 17.41 12.76 -7.70
N PRO A 180 16.78 12.37 -8.82
CA PRO A 180 17.51 11.84 -9.95
C PRO A 180 18.53 12.90 -10.41
N PRO A 181 19.76 12.49 -10.77
CA PRO A 181 20.79 13.43 -11.19
C PRO A 181 20.25 14.27 -12.34
N GLN A 182 20.16 15.58 -12.13
CA GLN A 182 19.89 16.52 -13.20
C GLN A 182 21.09 16.45 -14.16
N ASN A 183 20.94 15.70 -15.25
CA ASN A 183 21.86 15.80 -16.37
C ASN A 183 21.83 17.27 -16.84
N LYS A 184 22.86 18.02 -16.44
CA LYS A 184 23.15 19.33 -17.03
C LYS A 184 23.32 19.09 -18.53
N LYS A 185 22.40 19.66 -19.31
CA LYS A 185 22.52 19.75 -20.77
C LYS A 185 23.76 20.55 -21.15
#